data_AF-A0AAW4VQY2-F1
#
_entry.id   AF-A0AAW4VQY2-F1
#
_cell.length_a   1.000
_cell.length_b   1.000
_cell.length_c   1.000
_cell.angle_alpha   90.00
_cell.angle_beta   90.00
_cell.angle_gamma   90.00
#
_symmetry.space_group_name_H-M   'P 1'
#
loop_
_entity.id
_entity.type
_entity.pdbx_description
1 polymer ?
#
loop_
_entity_poly.entity_id
_entity_poly.type
_entity_poly.pdbx_seq_one_letter_code
_entity_poly.pdbx_strand_id
1 'polypeptide(L)'
;MVPEGKIVEQTEQSPTLTMNRIGRHISKVAYTKVTSNLSPWFHEVNAGDIFSIPVSHGEGRFVANDDVIKKLFENGQVATQYVDLN
;
A
#
# COMPACT_ATOMS: atom_id res chain seq x y z
N MET A 1 -5.05 1.75 -10.24
CA MET A 1 -6.52 1.80 -10.04
C MET A 1 -6.82 2.68 -8.85
N VAL A 2 -7.96 3.36 -8.85
CA VAL A 2 -8.49 4.09 -7.69
C VAL A 2 -9.42 3.18 -6.87
N PRO A 3 -9.64 3.42 -5.57
CA PRO A 3 -10.42 2.52 -4.72
C PRO A 3 -11.80 2.14 -5.28
N GLU A 4 -12.52 3.08 -5.91
CA GLU A 4 -13.84 2.80 -6.50
C GLU A 4 -13.82 2.42 -7.99
N GLY A 5 -12.64 2.35 -8.63
CA GLY A 5 -12.52 2.08 -10.07
C GLY A 5 -13.03 3.19 -11.00
N LYS A 6 -13.48 4.33 -10.44
CA LYS A 6 -13.93 5.52 -11.15
C LYS A 6 -13.44 6.79 -10.44
N ILE A 7 -13.29 7.88 -11.18
CA ILE A 7 -12.92 9.18 -10.61
C ILE A 7 -14.14 9.73 -9.85
N VAL A 8 -13.97 10.00 -8.56
CA VAL A 8 -14.99 10.55 -7.66
C VAL A 8 -14.39 11.66 -6.81
N GLU A 9 -15.23 12.54 -6.28
CA GLU A 9 -14.79 13.52 -5.27
C GLU A 9 -14.43 12.82 -3.95
N GLN A 10 -13.46 13.40 -3.24
CA GLN A 10 -13.07 12.90 -1.92
C GLN A 10 -14.13 13.26 -0.88
N THR A 11 -14.31 12.36 0.08
CA THR A 11 -15.17 12.55 1.25
C THR A 11 -14.37 12.32 2.51
N GLU A 12 -14.94 12.60 3.68
CA GLU A 12 -14.30 12.31 4.97
C GLU A 12 -13.99 10.81 5.17
N GLN A 13 -14.66 9.92 4.42
CA GLN A 13 -14.47 8.47 4.49
C GLN A 13 -13.50 7.95 3.43
N SER A 14 -12.97 8.83 2.56
CA SER A 14 -12.05 8.42 1.50
C SER A 14 -10.73 7.91 2.10
N PRO A 15 -10.18 6.80 1.58
CA PRO A 15 -8.85 6.34 1.94
C PRO A 15 -7.80 7.43 1.70
N THR A 16 -6.85 7.57 2.60
CA THR A 16 -5.83 8.61 2.50
C THR A 16 -4.48 8.15 3.04
N LEU A 17 -3.44 8.92 2.72
CA LEU A 17 -2.15 8.86 3.37
C LEU A 17 -2.08 10.00 4.39
N THR A 18 -1.61 9.70 5.59
CA THR A 18 -1.47 10.68 6.67
C THR A 18 -0.14 10.52 7.38
N MET A 19 0.13 11.40 8.35
CA MET A 19 1.38 11.44 9.09
C MET A 19 1.73 10.07 9.66
N ASN A 20 3.01 9.70 9.50
CA ASN A 20 3.56 8.47 10.04
C ASN A 20 3.30 8.38 11.55
N ARG A 21 3.10 7.18 12.08
CA ARG A 21 2.86 6.97 13.53
C ARG A 21 3.99 7.49 14.42
N ILE A 22 5.23 7.49 13.91
CA ILE A 22 6.40 8.03 14.61
C ILE A 22 6.45 9.57 14.65
N GLY A 23 5.51 10.26 13.99
CA GLY A 23 5.42 11.72 13.97
C GLY A 23 6.56 12.43 13.22
N ARG A 24 7.34 11.71 12.40
CA ARG A 24 8.46 12.28 11.63
C ARG A 24 8.67 11.58 10.30
N HIS A 25 9.43 12.24 9.43
CA HIS A 25 9.91 11.69 8.17
C HIS A 25 10.80 10.46 8.40
N ILE A 26 10.58 9.41 7.59
CA ILE A 26 11.49 8.26 7.51
C ILE A 26 12.28 8.33 6.21
N SER A 27 13.55 7.94 6.25
CA SER A 27 14.37 7.67 5.08
C SER A 27 15.18 6.41 5.35
N LYS A 28 14.79 5.28 4.77
CA LYS A 28 15.42 3.98 4.99
C LYS A 28 15.15 3.02 3.83
N VAL A 29 15.89 1.92 3.78
CA VAL A 29 15.51 0.76 2.97
C VAL A 29 14.55 -0.11 3.78
N ALA A 30 13.39 -0.41 3.21
CA ALA A 30 12.39 -1.31 3.79
C ALA A 30 12.27 -2.57 2.92
N TYR A 31 11.96 -3.70 3.54
CA TYR A 31 11.65 -4.91 2.80
C TYR A 31 10.15 -4.98 2.56
N THR A 32 9.76 -5.25 1.31
CA THR A 32 8.36 -5.41 0.92
C THR A 32 8.19 -6.71 0.17
N LYS A 33 7.14 -7.45 0.52
CA LYS A 33 6.70 -8.65 -0.19
C LYS A 33 5.62 -8.31 -1.21
N VAL A 34 5.71 -8.85 -2.41
CA VAL A 34 4.62 -8.80 -3.40
C VAL A 34 3.48 -9.68 -2.92
N THR A 35 2.28 -9.13 -2.80
CA THR A 35 1.08 -9.83 -2.34
C THR A 35 0.01 -10.00 -3.42
N SER A 36 0.13 -9.23 -4.51
CA SER A 36 -0.71 -9.36 -5.69
C SER A 36 0.05 -8.91 -6.93
N ASN A 37 -0.07 -9.68 -8.00
CA ASN A 37 0.45 -9.35 -9.33
C ASN A 37 -0.67 -9.10 -10.37
N LEU A 38 -1.90 -8.81 -9.92
CA LEU A 38 -3.03 -8.49 -10.81
C LEU A 38 -2.84 -7.19 -11.60
N SER A 39 -1.94 -6.32 -11.13
CA SER A 39 -1.56 -5.09 -11.83
C SER A 39 -0.64 -5.43 -13.00
N PRO A 40 -0.83 -4.84 -14.20
CA PRO A 40 0.09 -5.04 -15.32
C PRO A 40 1.52 -4.58 -14.99
N TRP A 41 1.68 -3.68 -14.01
CA TRP A 41 2.99 -3.23 -13.51
C TRP A 41 3.75 -4.28 -12.71
N PHE A 42 3.09 -5.37 -12.30
CA PHE A 42 3.66 -6.48 -11.54
C PHE A 42 3.71 -7.78 -12.36
N HIS A 43 3.59 -7.70 -13.69
CA HIS A 43 3.58 -8.86 -14.60
C HIS A 43 4.81 -9.77 -14.48
N GLU A 44 5.99 -9.20 -14.21
CA GLU A 44 7.28 -9.92 -14.17
C GLU A 44 7.71 -10.33 -12.75
N VAL A 45 6.81 -10.24 -11.77
CA VAL A 45 7.07 -10.63 -10.38
C VAL A 45 5.98 -11.55 -9.85
N ASN A 46 6.36 -12.41 -8.91
CA ASN A 46 5.47 -13.38 -8.32
C ASN A 46 4.99 -12.92 -6.94
N ALA A 47 3.76 -13.29 -6.59
CA ALA A 47 3.32 -13.17 -5.21
C ALA A 47 4.26 -14.01 -4.31
N GLY A 48 4.81 -13.38 -3.28
CA GLY A 48 5.83 -13.95 -2.41
C GLY A 48 7.23 -13.37 -2.61
N ASP A 49 7.54 -12.77 -3.75
CA ASP A 49 8.84 -12.14 -4.00
C ASP A 49 9.08 -10.99 -3.00
N ILE A 50 10.30 -10.89 -2.48
CA ILE A 50 10.70 -9.87 -1.50
C ILE A 50 11.75 -8.95 -2.13
N PHE A 51 11.52 -7.65 -2.03
CA PHE A 51 12.42 -6.61 -2.53
C PHE A 51 12.82 -5.65 -1.42
N SER A 52 14.06 -5.17 -1.48
CA SER A 52 14.54 -4.04 -0.69
C SER A 52 14.22 -2.73 -1.41
N ILE A 53 13.29 -1.95 -0.89
CA ILE A 53 12.79 -0.72 -1.50
C ILE A 53 13.18 0.50 -0.65
N PRO A 54 13.85 1.52 -1.22
CA PRO A 54 14.08 2.78 -0.51
C PRO A 54 12.75 3.51 -0.30
N VAL A 55 12.46 3.89 0.95
CA VAL A 55 11.28 4.68 1.32
C VAL A 55 11.70 6.00 1.95
N SER A 56 11.04 7.09 1.54
CA SER A 56 11.34 8.44 2.01
C SER A 56 10.05 9.28 2.09
N HIS A 57 9.40 9.32 3.26
CA HIS A 57 8.13 10.04 3.42
C HIS A 57 7.85 10.50 4.86
N GLY A 58 7.12 11.62 5.00
CA GLY A 58 6.47 12.07 6.25
C GLY A 58 5.03 11.59 6.41
N GLU A 59 4.33 11.39 5.28
CA GLU A 59 2.92 11.01 5.19
C GLU A 59 2.75 9.78 4.30
N GLY A 60 3.18 8.61 4.78
CA GLY A 60 3.02 7.35 4.03
C GLY A 60 2.16 6.32 4.75
N ARG A 61 1.52 6.70 5.85
CA ARG A 61 0.62 5.82 6.58
C ARG A 61 -0.75 5.81 5.90
N PHE A 62 -1.09 4.69 5.29
CA PHE A 62 -2.41 4.46 4.72
C PHE A 62 -3.47 4.28 5.82
N VAL A 63 -4.59 4.99 5.68
CA VAL A 63 -5.75 4.91 6.58
C VAL A 63 -7.01 4.86 5.73
N ALA A 64 -7.91 3.95 6.06
CA ALA A 64 -9.25 3.82 5.52
C ALA A 64 -10.14 3.13 6.58
N ASN A 65 -11.44 3.10 6.35
CA ASN A 65 -12.33 2.27 7.17
C ASN A 65 -12.07 0.77 6.92
N ASP A 66 -12.48 -0.07 7.88
CA ASP A 66 -12.19 -1.51 7.85
C ASP A 66 -12.81 -2.19 6.61
N ASP A 67 -13.99 -1.76 6.19
CA ASP A 67 -14.67 -2.30 5.01
C ASP A 67 -13.88 -2.05 3.72
N VAL A 68 -13.31 -0.85 3.54
CA VAL A 68 -12.46 -0.56 2.38
C VAL A 68 -11.17 -1.36 2.45
N ILE A 69 -10.54 -1.44 3.62
CA ILE A 69 -9.32 -2.25 3.80
C ILE A 69 -9.59 -3.69 3.40
N LYS A 70 -10.66 -4.29 3.93
CA LYS A 70 -11.07 -5.67 3.61
C LYS A 70 -11.30 -5.85 2.11
N LYS A 71 -12.05 -4.94 1.49
CA LYS A 71 -12.35 -4.99 0.06
C LYS A 71 -11.09 -4.87 -0.81
N LEU A 72 -10.12 -4.02 -0.43
CA LEU A 72 -8.84 -3.91 -1.15
C LEU A 72 -8.06 -5.24 -1.12
N PHE A 73 -8.07 -5.96 0.00
CA PHE A 73 -7.43 -7.27 0.09
C PHE A 73 -8.19 -8.35 -0.69
N GLU A 74 -9.52 -8.43 -0.55
CA GLU A 74 -10.35 -9.40 -1.27
C GLU A 74 -10.23 -9.24 -2.79
N ASN A 75 -10.12 -8.01 -3.27
CA ASN A 75 -9.95 -7.71 -4.69
C ASN A 75 -8.49 -7.88 -5.19
N GLY A 76 -7.54 -8.21 -4.31
CA GLY A 76 -6.12 -8.26 -4.67
C GLY A 76 -5.54 -6.91 -5.10
N GLN A 77 -6.06 -5.80 -4.57
CA GLN A 77 -5.63 -4.44 -4.90
C GLN A 77 -4.45 -3.95 -4.03
N VAL A 78 -4.01 -4.75 -3.06
CA VAL A 78 -2.79 -4.50 -2.28
C VAL A 78 -1.63 -5.22 -2.95
N ALA A 79 -0.80 -4.47 -3.68
CA ALA A 79 0.30 -5.02 -4.46
C ALA A 79 1.50 -5.45 -3.60
N THR A 80 1.82 -4.69 -2.56
CA THR A 80 2.96 -4.97 -1.67
C THR A 80 2.61 -4.74 -0.20
N GLN A 81 3.32 -5.46 0.68
CA GLN A 81 3.24 -5.29 2.13
C GLN A 81 4.64 -5.22 2.73
N TYR A 82 4.84 -4.35 3.72
CA TYR A 82 6.04 -4.36 4.54
C TYR A 82 6.21 -5.71 5.24
N VAL A 83 7.44 -6.22 5.29
CA VAL A 83 7.81 -7.44 5.99
C VAL A 83 9.09 -7.22 6.79
N ASP A 84 9.19 -7.93 7.92
CA ASP A 84 10.43 -7.99 8.69
C ASP A 84 11.40 -9.00 8.06
N LEU A 85 12.68 -8.82 8.33
CA LEU A 85 13.69 -9.84 8.07
C LEU A 85 13.57 -10.88 9.18
N ASN A 86 13.02 -12.06 8.85
CA ASN A 86 13.06 -13.23 9.73
C ASN A 86 14.49 -13.75 9.89
#